data_AF-A0A9D4FDJ8-F1
#
_entry.id   AF-A0A9D4FDJ8-F1
#
_cell.length_a   1.000
_cell.length_b   1.000
_cell.length_c   1.000
_cell.angle_alpha   90.00
_cell.angle_beta   90.00
_cell.angle_gamma   90.00
#
_symmetry.space_group_name_H-M   'P 1'
#
loop_
_entity.id
_entity.type
_entity.pdbx_description
1 polymer ?
#
loop_
_entity_poly.entity_id
_entity_poly.type
_entity_poly.pdbx_seq_one_letter_code
_entity_poly.pdbx_strand_id
1 'polypeptide(L)' 'MLKDLEFSPLQDRRRSSRLIFLYKVIEGMVPAIPLEDYIQPASKQEAGES' A
#
# COMPACT_ATOMS: atom_id res chain seq x y z
N MET A 1 15.40 -1.34 24.23
CA MET A 1 14.12 -1.86 23.72
C MET A 1 13.30 -0.68 23.28
N LEU A 2 12.98 -0.58 21.98
CA LEU A 2 12.02 0.42 21.51
C LEU A 2 10.72 0.15 22.26
N LYS A 3 10.26 1.12 23.06
CA LYS A 3 8.94 1.07 23.70
C LYS A 3 7.91 0.69 22.65
N ASP A 4 6.96 -0.19 22.99
CA ASP A 4 5.92 -0.67 22.10
C ASP A 4 5.22 0.52 21.41
N LEU A 5 5.70 0.87 20.21
CA LEU A 5 4.96 1.76 19.34
C LEU A 5 3.78 0.93 18.89
N GLU A 6 2.61 1.22 19.44
CA GLU A 6 1.32 0.76 18.94
C GLU A 6 1.15 1.31 17.53
N PHE A 7 1.82 0.66 16.59
CA PHE A 7 1.62 0.98 15.22
C PHE A 7 0.32 0.34 14.75
N SER A 8 -0.47 1.07 13.98
CA SER A 8 -1.67 0.53 13.36
C SER A 8 -1.37 -0.75 12.56
N PRO A 9 -2.35 -1.66 12.41
CA PRO A 9 -2.19 -2.86 11.59
C PRO A 9 -1.59 -2.53 10.21
N LEU A 10 -0.77 -3.46 9.68
CA LEU A 10 -0.08 -3.26 8.40
C LEU A 10 -1.06 -2.93 7.25
N GLN A 11 -2.26 -3.52 7.31
CA GLN A 11 -3.34 -3.29 6.34
C GLN A 11 -3.80 -1.82 6.36
N ASP A 12 -3.98 -1.24 7.53
CA ASP A 12 -4.41 0.16 7.68
C ASP A 12 -3.32 1.11 7.20
N ARG A 13 -2.05 0.84 7.54
CA ARG A 13 -0.93 1.63 7.03
C ARG A 13 -0.82 1.59 5.51
N ARG A 14 -1.05 0.42 4.89
CA ARG A 14 -1.09 0.28 3.43
C ARG A 14 -2.25 1.05 2.83
N ARG A 15 -3.45 1.00 3.44
CA ARG A 15 -4.61 1.77 3.00
C ARG A 15 -4.35 3.28 3.06
N SER A 16 -3.83 3.78 4.17
CA SER A 16 -3.48 5.20 4.33
C SER A 16 -2.42 5.63 3.32
N SER A 17 -1.38 4.81 3.09
CA SER A 17 -0.32 5.13 2.12
C SER A 17 -0.86 5.24 0.70
N ARG A 18 -1.79 4.35 0.31
CA ARG A 18 -2.48 4.41 -0.98
C ARG A 18 -3.29 5.68 -1.15
N LEU A 19 -4.04 6.08 -0.13
CA LEU A 19 -4.83 7.32 -0.15
C LEU A 19 -3.94 8.57 -0.25
N ILE A 20 -2.85 8.61 0.51
CA ILE A 20 -1.87 9.72 0.46
C ILE A 20 -1.25 9.81 -0.93
N PHE A 21 -0.89 8.68 -1.53
CA PHE A 21 -0.36 8.65 -2.88
C PHE A 21 -1.36 9.24 -3.89
N LEU A 22 -2.62 8.78 -3.87
CA LEU A 22 -3.68 9.30 -4.74
C LEU A 22 -3.89 10.81 -4.57
N TYR A 23 -3.90 11.30 -3.33
CA TYR A 23 -3.99 12.72 -3.05
C TYR A 23 -2.83 13.51 -3.69
N LYS A 24 -1.59 13.04 -3.52
CA LYS A 24 -0.41 13.66 -4.11
C LYS A 24 -0.46 13.69 -5.64
N VAL A 25 -1.03 12.66 -6.28
CA VAL A 25 -1.21 12.61 -7.73
C VAL A 25 -2.21 13.69 -8.17
N ILE A 26 -3.35 13.80 -7.49
CA ILE A 26 -4.40 14.80 -7.80
C ILE A 26 -3.88 16.23 -7.66
N GLU A 27 -3.09 16.49 -6.61
CA GLU A 27 -2.46 17.80 -6.37
C GLU A 27 -1.24 18.07 -7.27
N GLY A 28 -0.90 17.15 -8.17
CA GLY A 28 0.25 17.29 -9.08
C GLY A 28 1.61 17.27 -8.37
N MET A 29 1.68 16.80 -7.13
CA MET A 29 2.92 16.70 -6.34
C MET A 29 3.78 15.51 -6.78
N VAL A 30 3.15 14.48 -7.35
CA VAL A 30 3.83 13.32 -7.94
C VAL A 30 3.21 13.01 -9.31
N PRO A 31 3.99 12.50 -10.27
CA PRO A 31 3.46 12.12 -11.57
C PRO A 31 2.42 11.01 -11.41
N ALA A 32 1.40 11.04 -12.28
CA ALA A 32 0.48 9.93 -12.41
C ALA A 32 1.25 8.70 -12.91
N ILE A 33 1.10 7.59 -12.20
CA ILE A 33 1.68 6.29 -12.59
C ILE A 33 0.60 5.50 -13.34
N PRO A 34 0.95 4.76 -14.41
CA PRO A 34 0.01 3.85 -15.07
C PRO A 34 -0.67 2.90 -14.09
N LEU A 35 -1.95 2.60 -14.32
CA LEU A 35 -2.78 1.81 -13.40
C LEU A 35 -2.23 0.38 -13.22
N GLU A 36 -1.61 -0.14 -14.28
CA GLU A 36 -1.01 -1.47 -14.39
C GLU A 36 0.13 -1.66 -13.39
N ASP A 37 0.85 -0.59 -13.07
CA ASP A 37 1.94 -0.59 -12.09
C ASP A 37 1.42 -0.53 -10.65
N TYR A 38 0.16 -0.12 -10.45
CA TYR A 38 -0.44 0.11 -9.14
C TYR A 38 -1.38 -1.02 -8.69
N ILE A 39 -2.20 -1.54 -9.59
CA ILE A 39 -3.10 -2.66 -9.33
C ILE A 39 -2.39 -3.95 -9.76
N GLN A 40 -1.44 -4.39 -8.94
CA GLN A 40 -1.03 -5.78 -9.04
C GLN A 40 -2.18 -6.63 -8.48
N PRO A 41 -2.74 -7.58 -9.26
CA PRO A 41 -3.66 -8.55 -8.71
C PRO A 41 -2.95 -9.18 -7.50
N ALA A 42 -3.63 -9.28 -6.37
CA ALA A 42 -3.13 -10.10 -5.28
C ALA A 42 -2.98 -11.49 -5.88
N SER A 43 -1.75 -11.87 -6.24
CA SER A 43 -1.46 -13.22 -6.68
C SER A 43 -2.10 -14.09 -5.63
N LYS A 44 -3.04 -14.96 -6.04
CA LYS A 44 -3.35 -16.14 -5.24
C LYS A 44 -1.99 -16.71 -4.92
N GLN A 45 -1.51 -16.50 -3.70
CA GLN A 45 -0.49 -17.35 -3.16
C GLN A 45 -1.19 -18.70 -3.16
N GLU A 46 -0.90 -19.51 -4.17
CA GLU A 46 -1.23 -20.92 -4.11
C GLU A 46 -0.73 -21.36 -2.74
N ALA A 47 -1.67 -21.84 -1.93
CA ALA A 47 -1.37 -22.44 -0.67
C ALA A 47 -0.35 -23.53 -0.97
N GLY A 48 0.92 -23.24 -0.66
CA GLY A 48 1.97 -24.25 -0.70
C GLY A 48 1.61 -25.29 0.33
N GLU A 49 0.97 -26.37 -0.13
CA GLU A 49 1.10 -27.69 0.47
C GLU A 49 2.60 -28.03 0.48
N SER A 50 3.19 -28.12 1.67
CA SER A 50 4.29 -29.01 2.04
C SER A 50 4.46 -28.98 3.56
#